data_AF-A0A821YKJ9-F1
#
_entry.id   AF-A0A821YKJ9-F1
#
_cell.length_a   1.000
_cell.length_b   1.000
_cell.length_c   1.000
_cell.angle_alpha   90.00
_cell.angle_beta   90.00
_cell.angle_gamma   90.00
#
_symmetry.space_group_name_H-M   'P 1'
#
loop_
_entity.id
_entity.type
_entity.pdbx_description
1 polymer ?
#
loop_
_entity_poly.entity_id
_entity_poly.type
_entity_poly.pdbx_seq_one_letter_code
_entity_poly.pdbx_strand_id
1 'polypeptide(L)' 'YGYLYVLDYGNSRIQKWFPGATYGTTVLAASFYNPCGLQFDRLNNLVVADTYYHRIVSFAILCRKLKYAI' A
#
# COMPACT_ATOMS: atom_id res chain seq x y z
N TYR A 1 15.40 -9.31 3.99
CA TYR A 1 15.15 -7.86 4.13
C TYR A 1 13.76 -7.55 3.63
N GLY A 2 12.89 -7.02 4.50
CA GLY A 2 11.49 -6.70 4.18
C GLY A 2 11.29 -5.20 3.98
N TYR A 3 10.30 -4.82 3.17
CA TYR A 3 9.87 -3.44 3.06
C TYR A 3 8.91 -3.09 4.20
N LEU A 4 8.99 -1.85 4.70
CA LEU A 4 7.98 -1.31 5.61
C LEU A 4 6.92 -0.55 4.79
N TYR A 5 5.65 -0.85 5.05
CA TYR A 5 4.53 -0.11 4.50
C TYR A 5 3.91 0.72 5.61
N VAL A 6 3.78 2.02 5.37
CA VAL A 6 3.27 2.98 6.35
C VAL A 6 1.98 3.59 5.81
N LEU A 7 0.94 3.51 6.61
CA LEU A 7 -0.29 4.26 6.40
C LEU A 7 -0.11 5.66 6.98
N ASP A 8 0.15 6.62 6.11
CA ASP A 8 0.37 8.02 6.47
C ASP A 8 -1.00 8.71 6.55
N TYR A 9 -1.72 8.42 7.62
CA TYR A 9 -3.13 8.77 7.85
C TYR A 9 -3.43 10.24 7.57
N GLY A 10 -2.66 11.16 8.14
CA GLY A 10 -2.88 12.60 7.98
C GLY A 10 -2.67 13.11 6.55
N ASN A 11 -1.98 12.33 5.71
CA ASN A 11 -1.71 12.66 4.32
C ASN A 11 -2.48 11.77 3.33
N SER A 12 -3.42 10.93 3.80
CA SER A 12 -4.25 10.03 2.98
C SER A 12 -3.46 9.24 1.92
N ARG A 13 -2.29 8.73 2.31
CA ARG A 13 -1.39 7.98 1.41
C ARG A 13 -0.76 6.77 2.09
N ILE A 14 -0.25 5.86 1.25
CA ILE A 14 0.54 4.71 1.68
C ILE A 14 1.95 4.86 1.14
N GLN A 15 2.92 4.72 2.02
CA GLN A 15 4.34 4.80 1.69
C GLN A 15 5.03 3.45 1.85
N LYS A 16 6.03 3.21 1.00
CA LYS A 16 6.92 2.06 1.05
C LYS A 16 8.33 2.53 1.38
N TRP A 17 8.96 1.86 2.35
CA TRP A 17 10.28 2.20 2.87
C TRP A 17 11.22 1.00 2.73
N PHE A 18 12.42 1.25 2.21
CA PHE A 18 13.51 0.28 2.24
C PHE A 18 14.13 0.24 3.65
N PRO A 19 14.67 -0.90 4.09
CA PRO A 19 15.45 -0.95 5.32
C PRO A 19 16.58 0.08 5.32
N GLY A 20 16.60 0.94 6.34
CA GLY A 20 17.60 2.01 6.46
C GLY A 20 17.37 3.24 5.57
N ALA A 21 16.24 3.32 4.86
CA ALA A 21 15.92 4.51 4.06
C ALA A 21 15.59 5.71 4.96
N THR A 22 16.03 6.90 4.53
CA THR A 22 15.67 8.19 5.15
C THR A 22 14.41 8.81 4.54
N TYR A 23 13.91 8.26 3.44
CA TYR A 23 12.68 8.69 2.79
C TYR A 23 11.88 7.50 2.24
N GLY A 24 10.56 7.61 2.27
CA GLY A 24 9.63 6.66 1.69
C GLY A 24 9.21 7.04 0.27
N THR A 25 8.78 6.04 -0.50
CA THR A 25 8.11 6.25 -1.79
C THR A 25 6.60 6.11 -1.59
N THR A 26 5.84 7.12 -1.99
CA THR A 26 4.37 6.99 -2.07
C THR A 26 4.02 5.95 -3.12
N VAL A 27 3.37 4.85 -2.71
CA VAL A 27 2.95 3.77 -3.62
C VAL A 27 1.48 3.84 -3.96
N LEU A 28 0.67 4.44 -3.10
CA LEU A 28 -0.76 4.68 -3.31
C LEU A 28 -1.13 6.03 -2.66
N ALA A 29 -1.85 6.87 -3.40
CA ALA A 29 -2.36 8.16 -2.93
C ALA A 29 -3.67 8.51 -3.64
N ALA A 30 -4.34 9.56 -3.17
CA ALA A 30 -5.49 10.24 -3.79
C ALA A 30 -6.83 9.48 -3.84
N SER A 31 -6.86 8.20 -3.46
CA SER A 31 -8.09 7.38 -3.45
C SER A 31 -8.49 6.91 -2.06
N PHE A 32 -8.10 7.61 -0.99
CA PHE A 32 -8.47 7.24 0.38
C PHE A 32 -9.03 8.44 1.13
N TYR A 33 -9.94 8.18 2.05
CA TYR A 33 -10.45 9.18 2.97
C TYR A 33 -10.34 8.67 4.40
N ASN A 34 -9.29 9.14 5.09
CA ASN A 34 -8.93 8.76 6.45
C ASN A 34 -8.87 7.24 6.67
N PRO A 35 -8.02 6.52 5.92
CA PRO A 35 -7.88 5.08 6.09
C PRO A 35 -7.24 4.76 7.45
N CYS A 36 -7.80 3.81 8.22
CA CYS A 36 -7.34 3.54 9.59
C CYS A 36 -6.52 2.24 9.75
N GLY A 37 -6.47 1.40 8.73
CA GLY A 37 -5.88 0.07 8.83
C GLY A 37 -5.16 -0.38 7.57
N LEU A 38 -4.08 -1.13 7.76
CA LEU A 38 -3.23 -1.67 6.71
C LEU A 38 -2.81 -3.10 7.06
N GLN A 39 -3.04 -4.07 6.16
CA GLN A 39 -2.62 -5.45 6.37
C GLN A 39 -2.37 -6.18 5.06
N PHE A 40 -1.52 -7.21 5.08
CA PHE A 40 -1.34 -8.11 3.94
C PHE A 40 -2.37 -9.25 3.95
N ASP A 41 -2.94 -9.56 2.78
CA ASP A 41 -3.69 -10.80 2.60
C ASP A 41 -2.77 -12.01 2.31
N ARG A 42 -3.36 -13.21 2.19
CA ARG A 42 -2.62 -14.45 1.92
C ARG A 42 -1.98 -14.51 0.52
N LEU A 43 -2.37 -13.60 -0.38
CA LEU A 43 -1.83 -13.48 -1.74
C LEU A 43 -0.78 -12.36 -1.84
N ASN A 44 -0.36 -11.79 -0.70
CA ASN A 44 0.53 -10.64 -0.59
C ASN A 44 -0.01 -9.37 -1.27
N ASN A 45 -1.32 -9.19 -1.32
CA ASN A 45 -1.90 -7.89 -1.63
C ASN A 45 -1.96 -7.03 -0.37
N LEU A 46 -1.88 -5.72 -0.57
CA LEU A 46 -2.04 -4.74 0.49
C LEU A 46 -3.52 -4.38 0.62
N VAL A 47 -4.10 -4.73 1.76
CA VAL A 47 -5.49 -4.46 2.11
C VAL A 47 -5.56 -3.24 3.02
N VAL A 48 -6.46 -2.33 2.69
CA VAL A 48 -6.62 -1.02 3.32
C VAL A 48 -8.06 -0.88 3.80
N ALA A 49 -8.23 -0.50 5.06
CA ALA A 49 -9.53 -0.09 5.59
C ALA A 49 -9.72 1.41 5.34
N ASP A 50 -10.53 1.75 4.35
CA ASP A 50 -10.78 3.12 3.90
C ASP A 50 -12.04 3.65 4.60
N THR A 51 -11.85 4.12 5.83
CA THR A 51 -12.89 4.24 6.86
C THR A 51 -14.04 5.13 6.45
N TYR A 52 -13.76 6.33 5.94
CA TYR A 52 -14.82 7.30 5.62
C TYR A 52 -15.42 7.10 4.23
N TYR A 53 -14.81 6.24 3.40
CA TYR A 53 -15.47 5.71 2.21
C TYR A 53 -16.19 4.39 2.46
N HIS A 54 -16.25 3.92 3.70
CA HIS A 54 -16.97 2.71 4.12
C HIS A 54 -16.61 1.48 3.28
N ARG A 55 -15.35 1.33 2.89
CA ARG A 55 -14.90 0.26 2.01
C ARG A 55 -13.59 -0.36 2.44
N ILE A 56 -13.36 -1.56 1.96
CA ILE A 56 -12.07 -2.23 2.01
C ILE A 56 -11.50 -2.23 0.59
N VAL A 57 -10.26 -1.79 0.43
CA VAL A 57 -9.60 -1.77 -0.87
C VAL A 57 -8.36 -2.66 -0.81
N SER A 58 -8.20 -3.54 -1.80
CA SER A 58 -7.06 -4.44 -1.92
C SER A 58 -6.28 -4.12 -3.19
N PHE A 59 -4.96 -4.03 -3.08
CA PHE A 59 -4.07 -3.72 -4.20
C PHE A 59 -2.93 -4.73 -4.30
N ALA A 60 -2.67 -5.20 -5.51
CA ALA A 60 -1.47 -5.98 -5.79
C ALA A 60 -0.24 -5.06 -5.70
N ILE A 61 0.67 -5.38 -4.78
CA ILE A 61 1.91 -4.65 -4.52
C ILE A 61 3.13 -5.34 -5.17
N LEU A 62 2.93 -6.49 -5.80
CA LEU A 62 3.95 -7.11 -6.62
C LEU A 62 4.20 -6.24 -7.86
N CYS A 63 5.49 -6.02 -8.17
CA CYS A 63 5.89 -5.65 -9.52
C CYS A 63 5.23 -6.66 -10.45
N ARG A 64 4.26 -6.22 -11.27
CA ARG A 64 3.68 -7.10 -12.27
C ARG A 64 4.86 -7.58 -13.11
N LYS A 65 5.29 -8.84 -12.94
CA LYS A 65 6.08 -9.51 -13.97
C LYS A 65 5.15 -9.49 -15.18
N LEU A 66 5.35 -8.52 -16.07
CA LEU A 66 4.80 -8.59 -17.41
C LEU A 66 5.30 -9.94 -17.94
N LYS A 67 4.40 -10.90 -18.07
CA LYS A 67 4.67 -12.08 -18.87
C LYS A 67 4.78 -11.57 -20.29
N TYR A 68 5.98 -11.26 -20.76
CA TYR A 68 6.23 -11.18 -22.19
C TYR A 68 6.03 -12.60 -22.72
N ALA A 69 4.90 -12.83 -23.39
CA ALA A 69 4.74 -14.00 -24.23
C ALA A 69 5.61 -13.78 -25.47
N ILE A 70 6.48 -14.75 -25.75
CA ILE A 70 7.20 -14.87 -27.02
C ILE A 70 6.26 -15.40 -28.11
#